data_AF-A0A2S9SUE5-F1
#
_entry.id   AF-A0A2S9SUE5-F1
#
_cell.length_a   1.000
_cell.length_b   1.000
_cell.length_c   1.000
_cell.angle_alpha   90.00
_cell.angle_beta   90.00
_cell.angle_gamma   90.00
#
_symmetry.space_group_name_H-M   'P 1'
#
loop_
_entity.id
_entity.type
_entity.pdbx_description
1 polymer ?
#
loop_
_entity_poly.entity_id
_entity_poly.type
_entity_poly.pdbx_seq_one_letter_code
_entity_poly.pdbx_strand_id
1 'polypeptide(L)'
;MVDLLKNRKKELELQLEYLDIIKYSKLLYLLNTEINNLLCFYTKKQVNQMINEIFSLSISASYFYAYCSKNLYEEEKIKEKLLIQDCDIKSQKESVVSNDIKDIPSLEELIGK
;
A
#
# COMPACT_ATOMS: atom_id res chain seq x y z
N MET A 1 9.29 -3.12 -0.60
CA MET A 1 8.41 -3.29 -1.79
C MET A 1 9.19 -3.52 -3.08
N VAL A 2 10.27 -2.78 -3.34
CA VAL A 2 11.18 -3.07 -4.48
C VAL A 2 11.71 -4.52 -4.44
N ASP A 3 11.93 -5.08 -3.24
CA ASP A 3 12.36 -6.47 -3.07
C ASP A 3 11.33 -7.49 -3.59
N LEU A 4 10.05 -7.12 -3.64
CA LEU A 4 8.99 -7.96 -4.23
C LEU A 4 9.27 -8.21 -5.73
N LEU A 5 9.59 -7.14 -6.48
CA LEU A 5 9.95 -7.25 -7.91
C LEU A 5 11.26 -8.00 -8.11
N LYS A 6 12.26 -7.78 -7.24
CA LYS A 6 13.54 -8.50 -7.32
C LYS A 6 13.38 -10.01 -7.06
N ASN A 7 12.58 -10.38 -6.08
CA ASN A 7 12.29 -11.78 -5.79
C ASN A 7 11.48 -12.42 -6.92
N ARG A 8 10.48 -11.70 -7.43
CA ARG A 8 9.68 -12.17 -8.57
C ARG A 8 10.53 -12.35 -9.82
N LYS A 9 11.48 -11.45 -10.09
CA LYS A 9 12.45 -11.61 -11.18
C LYS A 9 13.22 -12.92 -11.05
N LYS A 10 13.81 -13.21 -9.89
CA LYS A 10 14.57 -14.45 -9.66
C LYS A 10 13.73 -15.70 -9.87
N GLU A 11 12.48 -15.67 -9.42
CA GLU A 11 11.55 -16.78 -9.63
C GLU A 11 11.25 -17.01 -11.12
N LEU A 12 11.02 -15.92 -11.87
CA LEU A 12 10.78 -16.00 -13.31
C LEU A 12 12.02 -16.47 -14.08
N GLU A 13 13.22 -16.05 -13.68
CA GLU A 13 14.49 -16.55 -14.25
C GLU A 13 14.63 -18.07 -14.05
N LEU A 14 14.26 -18.57 -12.87
CA LEU A 14 14.30 -20.01 -12.59
C LEU A 14 13.26 -20.81 -13.40
N GLN A 15 12.07 -20.25 -13.61
CA GLN A 15 10.97 -20.93 -14.30
C GLN A 15 11.08 -20.88 -15.83
N LEU A 16 11.62 -19.80 -16.39
CA LEU A 16 11.53 -19.51 -17.82
C LEU A 16 12.87 -19.60 -18.54
N GLU A 17 13.97 -19.82 -17.79
CA GLU A 17 15.35 -19.98 -18.25
C GLU A 17 15.94 -18.71 -18.94
N TYR A 18 15.13 -17.97 -19.71
CA TYR A 18 15.49 -16.76 -20.47
C TYR A 18 14.35 -15.73 -20.46
N LEU A 19 14.45 -14.72 -19.59
CA LEU A 19 13.48 -13.61 -19.49
C LEU A 19 13.55 -12.63 -20.67
N ASP A 20 14.68 -12.55 -21.35
CA ASP A 20 15.01 -11.70 -22.49
C ASP A 20 14.23 -12.05 -23.76
N ILE A 21 13.74 -13.29 -23.88
CA ILE A 21 12.94 -13.75 -25.03
C ILE A 21 11.45 -13.41 -24.85
N ILE A 22 11.03 -13.01 -23.64
CA ILE A 22 9.62 -12.81 -23.34
C ILE A 22 9.14 -11.44 -23.83
N LYS A 23 8.05 -11.45 -24.60
CA LYS A 23 7.35 -10.23 -25.02
C LYS A 23 6.92 -9.41 -23.80
N TYR A 24 7.06 -8.10 -23.87
CA TYR A 24 6.69 -7.19 -22.79
C TYR A 24 5.26 -7.37 -22.29
N SER A 25 4.28 -7.61 -23.17
CA SER A 25 2.90 -7.87 -22.77
C SER A 25 2.77 -9.08 -21.84
N LYS A 26 3.52 -10.16 -22.12
CA LYS A 26 3.51 -11.38 -21.32
C LYS A 26 4.24 -11.18 -20.01
N LEU A 27 5.37 -10.46 -20.02
CA LEU A 27 6.07 -10.11 -18.79
C LEU A 27 5.21 -9.24 -17.87
N LEU A 28 4.60 -8.17 -18.38
CA LEU A 28 3.74 -7.30 -17.59
C LEU A 28 2.56 -8.07 -16.99
N TYR A 29 2.00 -9.03 -17.74
CA TYR A 29 0.96 -9.92 -17.24
C TYR A 29 1.44 -10.81 -16.08
N LEU A 30 2.66 -11.36 -16.17
CA LEU A 30 3.25 -12.15 -15.08
C LEU A 30 3.54 -11.32 -13.82
N LEU A 31 3.67 -10.00 -13.97
CA LEU A 31 3.92 -9.03 -12.92
C LEU A 31 2.65 -8.28 -12.47
N ASN A 32 1.47 -8.66 -12.94
CA ASN A 32 0.24 -7.89 -12.71
C ASN A 32 -0.04 -7.63 -11.22
N THR A 33 0.16 -8.65 -10.39
CA THR A 33 -0.06 -8.56 -8.94
C THR A 33 0.93 -7.58 -8.30
N GLU A 34 2.21 -7.70 -8.65
CA GLU A 34 3.29 -6.82 -8.17
C GLU A 34 3.03 -5.38 -8.62
N ILE A 35 2.63 -5.17 -9.88
CA ILE A 35 2.31 -3.86 -10.44
C ILE A 35 1.14 -3.24 -9.69
N ASN A 36 0.04 -3.96 -9.46
CA ASN A 36 -1.10 -3.45 -8.70
C ASN A 36 -0.71 -3.04 -7.27
N ASN A 37 0.07 -3.88 -6.59
CA ASN A 37 0.56 -3.58 -5.26
C ASN A 37 1.43 -2.32 -5.22
N LEU A 38 2.32 -2.14 -6.21
CA LEU A 38 3.16 -0.96 -6.29
C LEU A 38 2.37 0.30 -6.63
N LEU A 39 1.36 0.20 -7.49
CA LEU A 39 0.50 1.33 -7.86
C LEU A 39 -0.36 1.84 -6.70
N CYS A 40 -0.48 1.07 -5.61
CA CYS A 40 -1.12 1.56 -4.38
C CYS A 40 -0.30 2.64 -3.66
N PHE A 41 1.01 2.74 -3.92
CA PHE A 41 1.93 3.63 -3.19
C PHE A 41 2.82 4.48 -4.09
N TYR A 42 2.98 4.08 -5.35
CA TYR A 42 3.83 4.74 -6.33
C TYR A 42 3.05 5.13 -7.58
N THR A 43 3.50 6.19 -8.25
CA THR A 43 2.91 6.61 -9.52
C THR A 43 3.21 5.62 -10.65
N LYS A 44 2.36 5.57 -11.69
CA LYS A 44 2.60 4.75 -12.89
C LYS A 44 3.99 5.00 -13.50
N LYS A 45 4.49 6.25 -13.45
CA LYS A 45 5.84 6.61 -13.91
C LYS A 45 6.93 5.91 -13.11
N GLN A 46 6.85 6.00 -11.78
CA GLN A 46 7.84 5.38 -10.88
C GLN A 46 7.83 3.87 -11.02
N VAL A 47 6.65 3.25 -11.10
CA VAL A 47 6.54 1.79 -11.29
C VAL A 47 7.14 1.36 -12.63
N ASN A 48 6.89 2.10 -13.72
CA ASN A 48 7.53 1.84 -15.01
C ASN A 48 9.07 1.90 -14.94
N GLN A 49 9.61 2.92 -14.27
CA GLN A 49 11.05 3.06 -14.07
C GLN A 49 11.63 1.88 -13.26
N MET A 50 10.99 1.52 -12.15
CA MET A 50 11.41 0.38 -11.32
C MET A 50 11.44 -0.94 -12.11
N ILE A 51 10.42 -1.20 -12.93
CA ILE A 51 10.36 -2.41 -13.75
C ILE A 51 11.49 -2.40 -14.79
N ASN A 52 11.67 -1.28 -15.50
CA ASN A 52 12.75 -1.15 -16.48
C ASN A 52 14.13 -1.34 -15.85
N GLU A 53 14.36 -0.77 -14.66
CA GLU A 53 15.63 -0.91 -13.93
C GLU A 53 15.87 -2.35 -13.46
N ILE A 54 14.87 -2.98 -12.83
CA ILE A 54 15.04 -4.31 -12.24
C ILE A 54 15.17 -5.39 -13.31
N PHE A 55 14.38 -5.30 -14.37
CA PHE A 55 14.37 -6.29 -15.45
C PHE A 55 15.35 -5.94 -16.58
N SER A 56 16.08 -4.82 -16.47
CA SER A 56 16.97 -4.31 -17.51
C SER A 56 16.28 -4.16 -18.87
N LEU A 57 15.11 -3.52 -18.87
CA LEU A 57 14.23 -3.36 -20.04
C LEU A 57 14.06 -1.89 -20.43
N SER A 58 13.50 -1.69 -21.62
CA SER A 58 13.17 -0.38 -22.18
C SER A 58 11.68 -0.28 -22.55
N ILE A 59 10.78 -0.64 -21.64
CA ILE A 59 9.34 -0.49 -21.84
C ILE A 59 8.99 1.00 -21.79
N SER A 60 8.45 1.54 -22.89
CA SER A 60 8.03 2.94 -22.94
C SER A 60 6.90 3.23 -21.95
N ALA A 61 6.92 4.42 -21.36
CA ALA A 61 5.87 4.85 -20.43
C ALA A 61 4.47 4.78 -21.07
N SER A 62 4.33 5.21 -22.33
CA SER A 62 3.06 5.14 -23.07
C SER A 62 2.54 3.70 -23.19
N TYR A 63 3.42 2.74 -23.50
CA TYR A 63 3.04 1.34 -23.58
C TYR A 63 2.61 0.80 -22.21
N PHE A 64 3.37 1.09 -21.16
CA PHE A 64 3.05 0.68 -19.80
C PHE A 64 1.72 1.28 -19.33
N TYR A 65 1.45 2.56 -19.63
CA TYR A 65 0.21 3.22 -19.20
C TYR A 65 -1.00 2.64 -19.94
N ALA A 66 -0.87 2.40 -21.24
CA ALA A 66 -1.88 1.72 -22.03
C ALA A 66 -2.14 0.29 -21.52
N TYR A 67 -1.09 -0.41 -21.09
CA TYR A 67 -1.21 -1.71 -20.44
C TYR A 67 -2.00 -1.61 -19.13
N CYS A 68 -1.62 -0.68 -18.24
CA CYS A 68 -2.28 -0.47 -16.96
C CYS A 68 -3.78 -0.19 -17.14
N SER A 69 -4.14 0.73 -18.02
CA SER A 69 -5.55 1.10 -18.24
C SER A 69 -6.40 -0.02 -18.84
N LYS A 70 -5.80 -1.00 -19.53
CA LYS A 70 -6.52 -2.12 -20.15
C LYS A 70 -6.63 -3.35 -19.26
N ASN A 71 -5.62 -3.61 -18.43
CA ASN A 71 -5.44 -4.91 -17.78
C ASN A 71 -5.43 -4.84 -16.25
N LEU A 72 -5.22 -3.65 -15.67
CA LEU A 72 -5.27 -3.48 -14.23
C LEU A 72 -6.65 -2.96 -13.87
N TYR A 73 -7.26 -3.61 -12.89
CA TYR A 73 -8.53 -3.15 -12.34
C TYR A 73 -8.32 -1.77 -11.71
N GLU A 74 -8.92 -0.74 -12.29
CA GLU A 74 -9.22 0.52 -11.58
C GLU A 74 -10.35 0.22 -10.59
N GLU A 75 -10.07 -0.60 -9.58
CA GLU A 75 -10.95 -0.66 -8.44
C GLU A 75 -10.82 0.69 -7.72
N GLU A 76 -11.95 1.33 -7.49
CA GLU A 76 -12.14 2.51 -6.63
C GLU A 76 -11.63 2.32 -5.16
N LYS A 77 -10.82 1.28 -4.88
CA LYS A 77 -10.40 0.70 -3.59
C LYS A 77 -9.20 1.37 -2.90
N ILE A 78 -8.69 2.50 -3.39
CA ILE A 78 -7.76 3.30 -2.55
C ILE A 78 -8.54 4.19 -1.56
N LYS A 79 -9.84 4.44 -1.80
CA LYS A 79 -10.67 5.22 -0.85
C LYS A 79 -10.84 4.52 0.50
N GLU A 80 -10.76 3.19 0.55
CA GLU A 80 -10.93 2.44 1.80
C GLU A 80 -9.61 2.35 2.60
N LYS A 81 -8.43 2.34 1.95
CA LYS A 81 -7.13 2.31 2.65
C LYS A 81 -6.74 3.65 3.28
N LEU A 82 -7.24 4.78 2.76
CA LEU A 82 -7.03 6.10 3.38
C LEU A 82 -7.99 6.35 4.55
N LEU A 83 -9.20 5.79 4.56
CA LEU A 83 -10.12 5.95 5.69
C LEU A 83 -9.81 5.05 6.91
N ILE A 84 -9.03 3.99 6.74
CA ILE A 84 -8.63 3.10 7.84
C ILE A 84 -7.30 3.54 8.49
N GLN A 85 -6.45 4.30 7.77
CA GLN A 85 -5.18 4.76 8.34
C GLN A 85 -5.27 6.08 9.12
N ASP A 86 -6.38 6.82 9.00
CA ASP A 86 -6.64 8.09 9.70
C ASP A 86 -7.66 7.96 10.87
N CYS A 87 -8.01 6.76 11.30
CA CYS A 87 -8.90 6.54 12.46
C CYS A 87 -8.25 5.67 13.55
N ASP A 88 -7.09 6.09 14.05
CA ASP A 88 -6.69 5.78 15.45
C ASP A 88 -6.03 6.97 16.17
N ILE A 89 -6.16 8.20 15.62
CA ILE A 89 -5.77 9.43 16.32
C ILE A 89 -6.80 10.54 16.07
N LYS A 90 -7.97 10.41 16.72
CA LYS A 90 -8.59 11.40 17.63
C LYS A 90 -10.13 11.41 17.60
N SER A 91 -10.68 11.34 18.81
CA SER A 91 -11.89 12.04 19.25
C SER A 91 -13.24 11.38 18.91
N GLN A 92 -13.59 10.33 19.66
CA GLN A 92 -14.93 10.36 20.24
C GLN A 92 -14.97 11.47 21.28
N LYS A 93 -15.62 12.58 20.91
CA LYS A 93 -16.32 13.46 21.85
C LYS A 93 -17.35 12.59 22.57
N GLU A 94 -17.00 12.03 23.71
CA GLU A 94 -18.00 11.77 24.75
C GLU A 94 -18.34 13.13 25.36
N SER A 95 -19.39 13.72 24.82
CA SER A 95 -20.31 14.48 25.66
C SER A 95 -20.79 13.51 26.74
N VAL A 96 -20.30 13.68 27.97
CA VAL A 96 -21.02 13.57 29.26
C VAL A 96 -19.97 13.38 30.35
N VAL A 97 -19.60 14.45 31.06
CA VAL A 97 -19.50 14.46 32.53
C VAL A 97 -19.76 15.90 33.00
N SER A 98 -20.90 16.12 33.66
CA SER A 98 -20.93 16.84 34.94
C SER A 98 -22.35 16.76 35.53
N ASN A 99 -22.68 15.61 36.13
CA ASN A 99 -23.54 15.65 37.30
C ASN A 99 -22.61 15.68 38.52
N ASP A 100 -22.71 16.78 39.26
CA ASP A 100 -22.46 16.89 40.70
C ASP A 100 -21.12 16.38 41.24
N ILE A 101 -20.17 17.30 41.33
CA ILE A 101 -19.15 17.24 42.38
C ILE A 101 -19.87 17.48 43.71
N LYS A 102 -20.17 16.42 44.45
CA LYS A 102 -20.38 16.50 45.91
C LYS A 102 -19.72 15.31 46.59
N ASP A 103 -18.84 15.66 47.53
CA ASP A 103 -18.31 14.85 48.62
C ASP A 103 -17.27 13.78 48.26
N ILE A 104 -16.05 14.24 47.95
CA ILE A 104 -14.84 13.46 48.26
C ILE A 104 -14.33 13.95 49.62
N PRO A 105 -14.30 13.12 50.68
CA PRO A 105 -13.74 13.51 51.97
C PRO A 105 -12.26 13.83 51.86
N SER A 106 -11.79 14.84 52.60
CA SER A 106 -10.38 15.21 52.60
C SER A 106 -9.52 14.11 53.23
N LEU A 107 -8.27 13.99 52.79
CA LEU A 107 -7.29 12.98 53.25
C LEU A 107 -7.02 12.99 54.77
N GLU A 108 -7.42 14.04 55.48
CA GLU A 108 -7.28 14.16 56.94
C GLU A 108 -8.33 13.34 57.72
N GLU A 109 -9.42 12.88 57.07
CA GLU A 109 -10.42 11.99 57.69
C GLU A 109 -10.10 10.49 57.54
N LEU A 110 -9.16 10.11 56.67
CA LEU A 110 -8.82 8.70 56.37
C LEU A 110 -7.65 8.16 57.20
N ILE A 111 -6.87 9.03 57.85
CA ILE A 111 -5.77 8.64 58.72
C ILE A 111 -6.14 9.08 60.14
N GLY A 112 -7.07 8.34 60.76
CA GLY A 112 -7.47 8.54 62.14
C GLY A 112 -6.25 8.49 63.08
N LYS A 113 -6.22 9.41 64.05
CA LYS A 113 -5.48 9.20 65.30
C LYS A 113 -6.26 8.28 66.22
#